data_AF-A0AAW8PWW5-F1
#
_entry.id   AF-A0AAW8PWW5-F1
#
_cell.length_a   1.000
_cell.length_b   1.000
_cell.length_c   1.000
_cell.angle_alpha   90.00
_cell.angle_beta   90.00
_cell.angle_gamma   90.00
#
_symmetry.space_group_name_H-M   'P 1'
#
loop_
_entity.id
_entity.type
_entity.pdbx_description
1 polymer ?
#
loop_
_entity_poly.entity_id
_entity_poly.type
_entity_poly.pdbx_seq_one_letter_code
_entity_poly.pdbx_strand_id
1 'polypeptide(L)'
;MRRVTPVSKRMAQVRPPKIFKTPSASRVTLFSLSPKNPSVSSVEVLRRYAIPNEDGEKKLFLTLHANKMSTYKGLRKFTLRMDRFKEKLFIDVFDLEGNRLSEDEFFFKFDDIFDAAMSINDVKIARGTRERVDGQLKSLYSQPEAHKLKSLGAILNLIEDGTIGIDVRVSPKFNKSGETSYHDHGVAFRVNHSKLDNMFGKAS
;
A
#
# COMPACT_ATOMS: atom_id res chain seq x y z
N MET A 1 -15.53 2.59 47.47
CA MET A 1 -14.49 1.64 47.01
C MET A 1 -14.60 1.48 45.50
N ARG A 2 -13.68 2.06 44.73
CA ARG A 2 -13.62 1.91 43.27
C ARG A 2 -13.02 0.54 42.93
N ARG A 3 -13.78 -0.30 42.22
CA ARG A 3 -13.24 -1.52 41.60
C ARG A 3 -12.31 -1.11 40.47
N VAL A 4 -11.01 -1.37 40.65
CA VAL A 4 -10.03 -1.29 39.58
C VAL A 4 -10.11 -2.62 38.83
N THR A 5 -10.66 -2.59 37.63
CA THR A 5 -10.63 -3.73 36.71
C THR A 5 -9.18 -3.97 36.28
N PRO A 6 -8.65 -5.22 36.32
CA PRO A 6 -7.30 -5.47 35.86
C PRO A 6 -7.23 -5.26 34.35
N VAL A 7 -6.25 -4.46 33.91
CA VAL A 7 -5.88 -4.36 32.49
C VAL A 7 -5.51 -5.76 32.02
N SER A 8 -6.32 -6.33 31.13
CA SER A 8 -6.03 -7.64 30.55
C SER A 8 -4.69 -7.55 29.85
N LYS A 9 -3.68 -8.29 30.33
CA LYS A 9 -2.45 -8.57 29.61
C LYS A 9 -2.82 -9.31 28.31
N ARG A 10 -3.13 -8.60 27.23
CA ARG A 10 -2.96 -9.14 25.89
C ARG A 10 -1.45 -9.33 25.75
N MET A 11 -1.00 -10.58 25.92
CA MET A 11 0.35 -10.96 25.50
C MET A 11 0.53 -10.46 24.07
N ALA A 12 1.46 -9.53 23.87
CA ALA A 12 1.86 -9.11 22.54
C ALA A 12 2.36 -10.38 21.84
N GLN A 13 1.54 -10.96 20.95
CA GLN A 13 2.00 -12.01 20.05
C GLN A 13 3.18 -11.39 19.28
N VAL A 14 4.38 -11.89 19.55
CA VAL A 14 5.58 -11.51 18.81
C VAL A 14 5.34 -11.97 17.37
N ARG A 15 4.93 -11.05 16.50
CA ARG A 15 4.79 -11.34 15.09
C ARG A 15 6.19 -11.58 14.52
N PRO A 16 6.40 -12.65 13.73
CA PRO A 16 7.69 -12.86 13.10
C PRO A 16 8.03 -11.66 12.21
N PRO A 17 9.30 -11.21 12.19
CA PRO A 17 9.70 -10.06 11.40
C PRO A 17 9.45 -10.31 9.92
N LYS A 18 8.90 -9.31 9.23
CA LYS A 18 8.64 -9.41 7.80
C LYS A 18 9.95 -9.52 7.04
N ILE A 19 10.03 -10.45 6.09
CA ILE A 19 11.23 -10.62 5.26
C ILE A 19 11.02 -9.96 3.90
N PHE A 20 11.84 -8.96 3.60
CA PHE A 20 11.91 -8.36 2.27
C PHE A 20 12.96 -9.07 1.43
N LYS A 21 12.50 -9.75 0.38
CA LYS A 21 13.35 -10.37 -0.65
C LYS A 21 13.47 -9.41 -1.82
N THR A 22 14.68 -9.03 -2.22
CA THR A 22 14.89 -7.97 -3.23
C THR A 22 15.65 -8.47 -4.48
N PRO A 23 15.12 -9.47 -5.22
CA PRO A 23 15.83 -10.08 -6.35
C PRO A 23 15.68 -9.30 -7.68
N SER A 24 14.84 -8.25 -7.72
CA SER A 24 14.39 -7.61 -8.96
C SER A 24 13.95 -6.17 -8.76
N ALA A 25 14.02 -5.34 -9.80
CA ALA A 25 13.56 -3.94 -9.86
C ALA A 25 12.10 -3.67 -9.41
N SER A 26 11.34 -4.73 -9.09
CA SER A 26 10.00 -4.64 -8.54
C SER A 26 9.96 -3.95 -7.17
N ARG A 27 8.83 -3.27 -6.90
CA ARG A 27 8.54 -2.66 -5.61
C ARG A 27 8.27 -3.72 -4.54
N VAL A 28 8.68 -3.44 -3.32
CA VAL A 28 8.39 -4.25 -2.13
C VAL A 28 7.13 -3.71 -1.46
N THR A 29 6.20 -4.59 -1.09
CA THR A 29 5.02 -4.21 -0.32
C THR A 29 5.37 -4.09 1.16
N LEU A 30 5.22 -2.88 1.69
CA LEU A 30 5.45 -2.54 3.09
C LEU A 30 4.30 -3.06 3.95
N PHE A 31 3.08 -2.62 3.67
CA PHE A 31 1.85 -3.06 4.31
C PHE A 31 0.66 -2.84 3.37
N SER A 32 -0.48 -3.38 3.74
CA SER A 32 -1.76 -3.13 3.05
C SER A 32 -2.71 -2.44 4.01
N LEU A 33 -3.44 -1.45 3.51
CA LEU A 33 -4.44 -0.72 4.26
C LEU A 33 -5.50 -0.26 3.26
N SER A 34 -6.78 -0.52 3.52
CA SER A 34 -7.87 -0.07 2.66
C SER A 34 -8.26 1.37 3.01
N PRO A 35 -8.54 2.23 2.01
CA PRO A 35 -9.00 3.59 2.28
C PRO A 35 -10.39 3.57 2.92
N LYS A 36 -10.67 4.58 3.72
CA LYS A 36 -11.96 4.82 4.36
C LYS A 36 -12.81 5.75 3.48
N ASN A 37 -14.12 5.56 3.58
CA ASN A 37 -15.14 6.43 3.03
C ASN A 37 -16.29 6.51 4.06
N PRO A 38 -16.93 7.67 4.24
CA PRO A 38 -17.94 7.87 5.29
C PRO A 38 -19.25 7.09 5.09
N SER A 39 -19.59 6.71 3.85
CA SER A 39 -20.95 6.24 3.52
C SER A 39 -20.99 4.87 2.84
N VAL A 40 -19.93 4.46 2.16
CA VAL A 40 -19.91 3.27 1.31
C VAL A 40 -18.54 2.59 1.32
N SER A 41 -18.48 1.32 0.92
CA SER A 41 -17.21 0.58 0.81
C SER A 41 -16.28 1.25 -0.20
N SER A 42 -14.99 1.36 0.12
CA SER A 42 -13.99 1.93 -0.79
C SER A 42 -13.90 1.19 -2.13
N VAL A 43 -14.20 -0.11 -2.17
CA VAL A 43 -14.32 -0.88 -3.41
C VAL A 43 -15.41 -0.30 -4.31
N GLU A 44 -16.58 -0.03 -3.74
CA GLU A 44 -17.73 0.43 -4.52
C GLU A 44 -17.50 1.83 -5.09
N VAL A 45 -16.87 2.70 -4.29
CA VAL A 45 -16.54 4.06 -4.71
C VAL A 45 -15.43 4.05 -5.77
N LEU A 46 -14.38 3.22 -5.60
CA LEU A 46 -13.31 3.08 -6.59
C LEU A 46 -13.82 2.47 -7.91
N ARG A 47 -14.83 1.59 -7.87
CA ARG A 47 -15.49 1.05 -9.08
C ARG A 47 -16.19 2.12 -9.91
N ARG A 48 -16.67 3.22 -9.30
CA ARG A 48 -17.25 4.35 -10.06
C ARG A 48 -16.23 4.99 -11.00
N TYR A 49 -14.97 5.01 -10.59
CA TYR A 49 -13.86 5.57 -11.37
C TYR A 49 -13.10 4.53 -12.20
N ALA A 50 -13.39 3.24 -12.04
CA ALA A 50 -12.85 2.18 -12.90
C ALA A 50 -13.47 2.25 -14.31
N ILE A 51 -12.66 1.93 -15.30
CA ILE A 51 -13.05 1.93 -16.71
C ILE A 51 -13.14 0.46 -17.15
N PRO A 52 -14.26 0.02 -17.77
CA PRO A 52 -14.37 -1.34 -18.30
C PRO A 52 -13.19 -1.71 -19.20
N ASN A 53 -12.73 -2.95 -19.13
CA ASN A 53 -11.85 -3.52 -20.15
C ASN A 53 -12.69 -4.00 -21.34
N GLU A 54 -12.03 -4.56 -22.36
CA GLU A 54 -12.66 -5.16 -23.54
C GLU A 54 -13.66 -6.28 -23.18
N ASP A 55 -13.38 -7.02 -22.10
CA ASP A 55 -14.26 -8.05 -21.52
C ASP A 55 -15.48 -7.47 -20.75
N GLY A 56 -15.62 -6.14 -20.67
CA GLY A 56 -16.65 -5.45 -19.91
C GLY A 56 -16.36 -5.34 -18.41
N GLU A 57 -15.31 -5.98 -17.90
CA GLU A 57 -14.98 -5.98 -16.49
C GLU A 57 -14.29 -4.69 -16.06
N LYS A 58 -14.74 -4.13 -14.94
CA LYS A 58 -14.10 -2.98 -14.30
C LYS A 58 -12.93 -3.44 -13.41
N LYS A 59 -11.69 -3.30 -13.91
CA LYS A 59 -10.45 -3.53 -13.15
C LYS A 59 -9.69 -2.22 -12.95
N LEU A 60 -9.42 -1.83 -11.71
CA LEU A 60 -8.61 -0.65 -11.39
C LEU A 60 -7.27 -1.12 -10.79
N PHE A 61 -6.25 -1.13 -11.64
CA PHE A 61 -4.87 -1.38 -11.27
C PHE A 61 -4.04 -0.13 -11.57
N LEU A 62 -3.56 0.55 -10.53
CA LEU A 62 -2.78 1.77 -10.69
C LEU A 62 -1.88 1.99 -9.48
N THR A 63 -0.64 2.41 -9.73
CA THR A 63 0.24 2.94 -8.68
C THR A 63 0.05 4.44 -8.59
N LEU A 64 -0.30 4.93 -7.41
CA LEU A 64 -0.45 6.34 -7.08
C LEU A 64 0.78 6.85 -6.35
N HIS A 65 1.11 8.12 -6.58
CA HIS A 65 2.14 8.86 -5.86
C HIS A 65 1.58 10.22 -5.47
N ALA A 66 2.11 10.85 -4.42
CA ALA A 66 1.67 12.19 -4.02
C ALA A 66 2.30 13.30 -4.88
N ASN A 67 3.53 13.06 -5.34
CA ASN A 67 4.31 14.04 -6.09
C ASN A 67 4.01 14.08 -7.60
N LYS A 68 3.11 13.23 -8.11
CA LYS A 68 2.75 13.19 -9.53
C LYS A 68 1.39 12.55 -9.76
N MET A 69 0.72 13.03 -10.80
CA MET A 69 -0.50 12.39 -11.29
C MET A 69 -0.17 11.10 -12.06
N SER A 70 -1.05 10.11 -11.89
CA SER A 70 -1.01 8.84 -12.60
C SER A 70 -2.21 8.77 -13.54
N THR A 71 -1.95 8.56 -14.82
CA THR A 71 -3.01 8.47 -15.82
C THR A 71 -3.49 7.02 -15.92
N TYR A 72 -4.81 6.85 -15.91
CA TYR A 72 -5.47 5.54 -16.00
C TYR A 72 -6.23 5.44 -17.32
N LYS A 73 -5.77 4.52 -18.18
CA LYS A 73 -6.30 4.25 -19.53
C LYS A 73 -6.51 5.50 -20.40
N GLY A 74 -5.72 6.55 -20.19
CA GLY A 74 -5.84 7.79 -20.94
C GLY A 74 -7.17 8.53 -20.76
N LEU A 75 -7.95 8.25 -19.71
CA LEU A 75 -9.30 8.82 -19.51
C LEU A 75 -9.48 9.49 -18.15
N ARG A 76 -8.66 9.15 -17.16
CA ARG A 76 -8.70 9.72 -15.81
C ARG A 76 -7.30 9.91 -15.26
N LYS A 77 -7.15 10.90 -14.38
CA LYS A 77 -5.92 11.13 -13.61
C LYS A 77 -6.20 10.90 -12.13
N PHE A 78 -5.22 10.33 -11.44
CA PHE A 78 -5.28 10.07 -10.00
C PHE A 78 -4.02 10.61 -9.33
N THR A 79 -4.15 11.11 -8.10
CA THR A 79 -3.00 11.47 -7.27
C THR A 79 -3.31 11.21 -5.81
N LEU A 80 -2.25 11.19 -4.99
CA LEU A 80 -2.41 11.29 -3.54
C LEU A 80 -2.29 12.75 -3.13
N ARG A 81 -3.10 13.17 -2.17
CA ARG A 81 -2.99 14.50 -1.56
C ARG A 81 -2.86 14.38 -0.05
N MET A 82 -1.76 14.89 0.47
CA MET A 82 -1.51 14.95 1.91
C MET A 82 -2.24 16.18 2.49
N ASP A 83 -3.01 15.98 3.55
CA ASP A 83 -3.60 17.05 4.34
C ASP A 83 -3.17 16.88 5.79
N ARG A 84 -2.15 17.65 6.19
CA ARG A 84 -1.55 17.57 7.52
C ARG A 84 -2.46 18.14 8.60
N PHE A 85 -3.32 19.10 8.26
CA PHE A 85 -4.25 19.71 9.21
C PHE A 85 -5.40 18.76 9.56
N LYS A 86 -5.95 18.06 8.55
CA LYS A 86 -6.98 17.03 8.74
C LYS A 86 -6.43 15.66 9.12
N GLU A 87 -5.10 15.51 9.17
CA GLU A 87 -4.38 14.25 9.39
C GLU A 87 -4.83 13.10 8.47
N LYS A 88 -4.97 13.43 7.19
CA LYS A 88 -5.49 12.51 6.17
C LYS A 88 -4.65 12.51 4.90
N LEU A 89 -4.54 11.33 4.30
CA LEU A 89 -4.03 11.15 2.94
C LEU A 89 -5.21 10.82 2.04
N PHE A 90 -5.53 11.73 1.12
CA PHE A 90 -6.65 11.57 0.19
C PHE A 90 -6.21 10.90 -1.12
N ILE A 91 -7.13 10.17 -1.75
CA ILE A 91 -7.02 9.79 -3.16
C ILE A 91 -7.93 10.71 -3.96
N ASP A 92 -7.34 11.53 -4.81
CA ASP A 92 -8.08 12.45 -5.66
C ASP A 92 -8.17 11.91 -7.09
N VAL A 93 -9.33 12.12 -7.71
CA VAL A 93 -9.60 11.74 -9.09
C VAL A 93 -9.93 12.97 -9.91
N PHE A 94 -9.40 13.04 -11.13
CA PHE A 94 -9.61 14.13 -12.07
C PHE A 94 -9.96 13.56 -13.45
N ASP A 95 -10.64 14.37 -14.26
CA ASP A 95 -10.71 14.15 -15.70
C ASP A 95 -9.37 14.49 -16.38
N LEU A 96 -9.37 14.52 -17.72
CA LEU A 96 -8.16 14.83 -18.47
C LEU A 96 -7.87 16.33 -18.54
N GLU A 97 -8.91 17.17 -18.53
CA GLU A 97 -8.80 18.63 -18.45
C GLU A 97 -8.26 19.11 -17.10
N GLY A 98 -8.32 18.28 -16.07
CA GLY A 98 -7.83 18.57 -14.72
C GLY A 98 -8.92 19.02 -13.75
N ASN A 99 -10.20 18.90 -14.10
CA ASN A 99 -11.29 19.13 -13.16
C ASN A 99 -11.33 17.98 -12.16
N ARG A 100 -11.45 18.32 -10.88
CA ARG A 100 -11.52 17.33 -9.79
C ARG A 100 -12.91 16.71 -9.77
N LEU A 101 -12.97 15.38 -9.87
CA LEU A 101 -14.20 14.59 -9.88
C LEU A 101 -14.57 14.05 -8.50
N SER A 102 -13.59 13.92 -7.60
CA SER A 102 -13.77 13.35 -6.25
C SER A 102 -14.00 14.41 -5.18
N GLU A 103 -14.91 14.16 -4.23
CA GLU A 103 -15.23 15.05 -3.11
C GLU A 103 -14.65 14.57 -1.76
N ASP A 104 -13.31 14.49 -1.63
CA ASP A 104 -12.65 14.01 -0.39
C ASP A 104 -13.13 12.62 0.11
N GLU A 105 -13.72 11.84 -0.80
CA GLU A 105 -14.44 10.59 -0.50
C GLU A 105 -13.51 9.43 -0.09
N PHE A 106 -12.22 9.51 -0.42
CA PHE A 106 -11.25 8.45 -0.18
C PHE A 106 -10.10 8.97 0.65
N PHE A 107 -9.92 8.41 1.84
CA PHE A 107 -8.78 8.80 2.66
C PHE A 107 -8.25 7.69 3.54
N PHE A 108 -7.00 7.85 3.94
CA PHE A 108 -6.38 7.13 5.05
C PHE A 108 -6.18 8.13 6.18
N LYS A 109 -6.53 7.79 7.42
CA LYS A 109 -6.10 8.59 8.58
C LYS A 109 -4.63 8.29 8.85
N PHE A 110 -3.90 9.26 9.35
CA PHE A 110 -2.49 9.07 9.69
C PHE A 110 -2.30 7.97 10.74
N ASP A 111 -3.15 7.93 11.77
CA ASP A 111 -3.11 6.87 12.78
C ASP A 111 -3.24 5.47 12.17
N ASP A 112 -4.15 5.28 11.21
CA ASP A 112 -4.31 3.98 10.53
C ASP A 112 -3.05 3.59 9.74
N ILE A 113 -2.38 4.58 9.11
CA ILE A 113 -1.12 4.37 8.39
C ILE A 113 -0.03 3.97 9.38
N PHE A 114 0.08 4.66 10.52
CA PHE A 114 1.06 4.37 11.55
C PHE A 114 0.86 3.00 12.19
N ASP A 115 -0.37 2.64 12.54
CA ASP A 115 -0.72 1.32 13.05
C ASP A 115 -0.36 0.20 12.05
N ALA A 116 -0.65 0.40 10.76
CA ALA A 116 -0.27 -0.55 9.72
C ALA A 116 1.25 -0.65 9.57
N ALA A 117 1.96 0.47 9.67
CA ALA A 117 3.41 0.55 9.58
C ALA A 117 4.14 -0.09 10.78
N MET A 118 3.49 -0.24 11.93
CA MET A 118 4.07 -1.01 13.05
C MET A 118 4.38 -2.46 12.65
N SER A 119 3.68 -3.03 11.66
CA SER A 119 3.98 -4.36 11.12
C SER A 119 5.33 -4.49 10.42
N ILE A 120 5.96 -3.37 10.09
CA ILE A 120 7.29 -3.29 9.48
C ILE A 120 8.30 -2.58 10.38
N ASN A 121 8.01 -2.41 11.67
CA ASN A 121 8.97 -1.77 12.58
C ASN A 121 10.28 -2.57 12.68
N ASP A 122 10.16 -3.90 12.67
CA ASP A 122 11.26 -4.86 12.69
C ASP A 122 11.15 -5.79 11.48
N VAL A 123 12.15 -5.76 10.60
CA VAL A 123 12.16 -6.52 9.34
C VAL A 123 13.48 -7.25 9.16
N LYS A 124 13.48 -8.24 8.27
CA LYS A 124 14.71 -8.81 7.73
C LYS A 124 14.82 -8.48 6.25
N ILE A 125 16.01 -8.10 5.78
CA ILE A 125 16.24 -7.79 4.37
C ILE A 125 17.20 -8.83 3.80
N ALA A 126 16.73 -9.57 2.80
CA ALA A 126 17.50 -10.54 2.03
C ALA A 126 17.70 -9.98 0.62
N ARG A 127 18.93 -9.55 0.33
CA ARG A 127 19.27 -8.98 -0.97
C ARG A 127 19.59 -10.10 -1.94
N GLY A 128 19.15 -9.99 -3.19
CA GLY A 128 19.28 -11.09 -4.13
C GLY A 128 19.53 -10.67 -5.56
N THR A 129 20.03 -11.61 -6.34
CA THR A 129 20.21 -11.51 -7.79
C THR A 129 19.29 -12.52 -8.49
N ARG A 130 19.03 -12.29 -9.77
CA ARG A 130 18.37 -13.26 -10.65
C ARG A 130 19.38 -13.74 -11.66
N GLU A 131 19.51 -15.05 -11.77
CA GLU A 131 20.47 -15.69 -12.65
C GLU A 131 19.78 -16.82 -13.40
N ARG A 132 20.22 -17.06 -14.63
CA ARG A 132 19.72 -18.18 -15.44
C ARG A 132 20.67 -19.35 -15.27
N VAL A 133 20.19 -20.42 -14.65
CA VAL A 133 20.96 -21.65 -14.39
C VAL A 133 20.20 -22.79 -15.05
N ASP A 134 20.84 -23.49 -15.99
CA ASP A 134 20.25 -24.57 -16.79
C ASP A 134 18.95 -24.16 -17.51
N GLY A 135 18.94 -22.94 -18.09
CA GLY A 135 17.79 -22.38 -18.79
C GLY A 135 16.67 -21.83 -17.88
N GLN A 136 16.69 -22.13 -16.57
CA GLN A 136 15.71 -21.67 -15.59
C GLN A 136 16.14 -20.40 -14.88
N LEU A 137 15.22 -19.44 -14.69
CA LEU A 137 15.47 -18.23 -13.92
C LEU A 137 15.40 -18.55 -12.42
N LYS A 138 16.54 -18.54 -11.74
CA LYS A 138 16.65 -18.73 -10.29
C LYS A 138 16.86 -17.38 -9.59
N SER A 139 16.36 -17.25 -8.37
CA SER A 139 16.65 -16.10 -7.49
C SER A 139 17.55 -16.55 -6.35
N LEU A 140 18.73 -15.95 -6.26
CA LEU A 140 19.70 -16.20 -5.19
C LEU A 140 19.59 -15.07 -4.17
N TYR A 141 19.65 -15.39 -2.88
CA TYR A 141 19.51 -14.41 -1.81
C TYR A 141 20.64 -14.53 -0.80
N SER A 142 21.09 -13.39 -0.30
CA SER A 142 21.93 -13.29 0.90
C SER A 142 21.20 -13.84 2.12
N GLN A 143 21.96 -14.10 3.18
CA GLN A 143 21.34 -14.27 4.49
C GLN A 143 20.53 -13.01 4.85
N PRO A 144 19.30 -13.16 5.38
CA PRO A 144 18.49 -12.01 5.77
C PRO A 144 19.10 -11.27 6.97
N GLU A 145 19.41 -9.99 6.80
CA GLU A 145 19.93 -9.12 7.88
C GLU A 145 18.78 -8.46 8.64
N ALA A 146 18.92 -8.30 9.96
CA ALA A 146 17.91 -7.61 10.77
C ALA A 146 18.00 -6.08 10.59
N HIS A 147 16.85 -5.46 10.41
CA HIS A 147 16.71 -4.03 10.19
C HIS A 147 15.54 -3.47 10.98
N LYS A 148 15.66 -2.21 11.41
CA LYS A 148 14.60 -1.44 12.07
C LYS A 148 14.17 -0.25 11.22
N LEU A 149 12.89 0.07 11.26
CA LEU A 149 12.35 1.29 10.68
C LEU A 149 13.00 2.49 11.37
N LYS A 150 13.57 3.43 10.60
CA LYS A 150 14.31 4.58 11.16
C LYS A 150 13.39 5.51 11.96
N SER A 151 12.18 5.74 11.47
CA SER A 151 11.18 6.57 12.14
C SER A 151 9.80 6.29 11.55
N LEU A 152 8.81 6.13 12.43
CA LEU A 152 7.41 6.01 12.04
C LEU A 152 6.90 7.30 11.38
N GLY A 153 7.33 8.47 11.90
CA GLY A 153 6.95 9.78 11.36
C GLY A 153 7.50 10.06 9.96
N ALA A 154 8.63 9.42 9.59
CA ALA A 154 9.21 9.59 8.26
C ALA A 154 8.35 8.98 7.14
N ILE A 155 7.43 8.06 7.46
CA ILE A 155 6.58 7.39 6.46
C ILE A 155 5.74 8.39 5.68
N LEU A 156 5.13 9.35 6.36
CA LEU A 156 4.28 10.34 5.68
C LEU A 156 5.09 11.21 4.72
N ASN A 157 6.31 11.60 5.10
CA ASN A 157 7.20 12.38 4.24
C ASN A 157 7.62 11.57 3.00
N LEU A 158 7.92 10.28 3.17
CA LEU A 158 8.24 9.39 2.06
C LEU A 158 7.03 9.11 1.14
N ILE A 159 5.80 9.19 1.65
CA ILE A 159 4.61 9.16 0.80
C ILE A 159 4.49 10.46 0.01
N GLU A 160 4.65 11.60 0.69
CA GLU A 160 4.53 12.95 0.13
C GLU A 160 5.56 13.23 -0.95
N ASP A 161 6.82 12.80 -0.76
CA ASP A 161 7.88 12.92 -1.76
C ASP A 161 7.78 11.89 -2.90
N GLY A 162 6.84 10.93 -2.80
CA GLY A 162 6.57 9.89 -3.79
C GLY A 162 7.48 8.66 -3.72
N THR A 163 8.38 8.55 -2.74
CA THR A 163 9.22 7.36 -2.51
C THR A 163 8.36 6.13 -2.22
N ILE A 164 7.36 6.30 -1.35
CA ILE A 164 6.30 5.31 -1.11
C ILE A 164 5.13 5.62 -2.04
N GLY A 165 4.83 4.67 -2.92
CA GLY A 165 3.63 4.69 -3.75
C GLY A 165 2.54 3.79 -3.17
N ILE A 166 1.32 3.99 -3.64
CA ILE A 166 0.15 3.21 -3.24
C ILE A 166 -0.38 2.46 -4.46
N ASP A 167 -0.37 1.13 -4.44
CA ASP A 167 -0.97 0.31 -5.47
C ASP A 167 -2.44 0.06 -5.15
N VAL A 168 -3.32 0.67 -5.93
CA VAL A 168 -4.76 0.36 -5.96
C VAL A 168 -4.97 -0.88 -6.82
N ARG A 169 -5.62 -1.90 -6.25
CA ARG A 169 -5.81 -3.21 -6.91
C ARG A 169 -7.23 -3.73 -6.68
N VAL A 170 -8.16 -3.23 -7.49
CA VAL A 170 -9.57 -3.61 -7.45
C VAL A 170 -9.92 -4.40 -8.71
N SER A 171 -10.44 -5.61 -8.53
CA SER A 171 -10.92 -6.46 -9.62
C SER A 171 -12.13 -7.28 -9.19
N PRO A 172 -12.97 -7.71 -10.15
CA PRO A 172 -13.99 -8.70 -9.86
C PRO A 172 -13.34 -10.01 -9.42
N LYS A 173 -14.03 -10.71 -8.52
CA LYS A 173 -13.78 -12.08 -8.10
C LYS A 173 -15.01 -12.91 -8.43
N PHE A 174 -14.78 -13.93 -9.22
CA PHE A 174 -15.78 -14.94 -9.53
C PHE A 174 -15.75 -16.00 -8.44
N ASN A 175 -16.89 -16.23 -7.78
CA ASN A 175 -17.02 -17.40 -6.93
C ASN A 175 -17.21 -18.66 -7.79
N LYS A 176 -17.08 -19.85 -7.20
CA LYS A 176 -17.24 -21.13 -7.92
C LYS A 176 -18.65 -21.31 -8.52
N SER A 177 -19.61 -20.50 -8.09
CA SER A 177 -21.00 -20.49 -8.55
C SER A 177 -21.25 -19.49 -9.69
N GLY A 178 -20.23 -18.75 -10.14
CA GLY A 178 -20.34 -17.76 -11.21
C GLY A 178 -20.88 -16.39 -10.77
N GLU A 179 -21.19 -16.19 -9.49
CA GLU A 179 -21.59 -14.87 -8.98
C GLU A 179 -20.36 -13.97 -8.88
N THR A 180 -20.53 -12.73 -9.34
CA THR A 180 -19.48 -11.71 -9.31
C THR A 180 -19.54 -10.94 -7.99
N SER A 181 -18.52 -11.10 -7.16
CA SER A 181 -18.25 -10.19 -6.03
C SER A 181 -16.98 -9.40 -6.31
N TYR A 182 -16.87 -8.16 -5.84
CA TYR A 182 -15.64 -7.38 -6.01
C TYR A 182 -14.80 -7.48 -4.76
N HIS A 183 -13.53 -7.85 -4.92
CA HIS A 183 -12.58 -7.89 -3.80
C HIS A 183 -11.58 -6.74 -3.94
N ASP A 184 -11.42 -5.98 -2.85
CA ASP A 184 -10.18 -5.25 -2.64
C ASP A 184 -9.09 -6.28 -2.36
N HIS A 185 -8.09 -6.40 -3.24
CA HIS A 185 -6.90 -7.20 -2.94
C HIS A 185 -6.00 -6.51 -1.87
N GLY A 186 -6.49 -5.42 -1.31
CA GLY A 186 -5.81 -4.52 -0.40
C GLY A 186 -5.08 -3.46 -1.20
N VAL A 187 -5.35 -2.20 -0.88
CA VAL A 187 -4.51 -1.10 -1.31
C VAL A 187 -3.15 -1.21 -0.62
N ALA A 188 -2.09 -1.34 -1.40
CA ALA A 188 -0.76 -1.71 -0.90
C ALA A 188 0.20 -0.53 -0.92
N PHE A 189 0.82 -0.25 0.22
CA PHE A 189 1.89 0.74 0.32
C PHE A 189 3.20 0.06 -0.09
N ARG A 190 3.87 0.60 -1.10
CA ARG A 190 5.03 -0.04 -1.72
C ARG A 190 6.15 0.95 -1.97
N VAL A 191 7.38 0.44 -1.89
CA VAL A 191 8.60 1.20 -2.14
C VAL A 191 9.48 0.45 -3.14
N ASN A 192 10.26 1.16 -3.95
CA ASN A 192 11.30 0.49 -4.73
C ASN A 192 12.32 -0.14 -3.76
N HIS A 193 12.76 -1.39 -4.02
CA HIS A 193 13.71 -2.04 -3.13
C HIS A 193 14.99 -1.20 -2.93
N SER A 194 15.39 -0.41 -3.93
CA SER A 194 16.60 0.42 -3.88
C SER A 194 16.50 1.57 -2.89
N LYS A 195 15.29 1.84 -2.39
CA LYS A 195 15.01 2.88 -1.39
C LYS A 195 14.75 2.30 0.00
N LEU A 196 14.86 0.98 0.20
CA LEU A 196 14.68 0.38 1.53
C LEU A 196 15.69 0.93 2.54
N ASP A 197 16.92 1.21 2.12
CA ASP A 197 17.95 1.78 3.00
C ASP A 197 17.63 3.24 3.41
N ASN A 198 16.73 3.93 2.70
CA ASN A 198 16.22 5.23 3.16
C ASN A 198 15.28 5.06 4.37
N MET A 199 14.54 3.95 4.40
CA MET A 199 13.52 3.66 5.41
C MET A 199 14.06 2.91 6.62
N PHE A 200 15.03 2.03 6.41
CA PHE A 200 15.50 1.06 7.38
C PHE A 200 16.98 1.25 7.72
N GLY A 201 17.32 1.11 9.00
CA GLY A 201 18.70 1.01 9.49
C GLY A 201 19.02 -0.43 9.90
N LYS A 202 20.30 -0.84 9.90
CA LYS A 202 20.69 -2.13 10.46
C LYS A 202 20.33 -2.15 11.95
N ALA A 203 19.74 -3.23 12.42
CA ALA A 203 19.53 -3.43 13.85
C ALA A 203 20.88 -3.76 14.49
N SER A 204 21.35 -2.90 15.39
CA SER A 204 22.48 -3.14 16.28
C SER A 204 22.12 -4.10 17.41
#